data_AF-A0A094AZH7-F1
#
_entry.id   AF-A0A094AZH7-F1
#
_cell.length_a   1.000
_cell.length_b   1.000
_cell.length_c   1.000
_cell.angle_alpha   90.00
_cell.angle_beta   90.00
_cell.angle_gamma   90.00
#
_symmetry.space_group_name_H-M   'P 1'
#
loop_
_entity.id
_entity.type
_entity.pdbx_description
1 polymer ?
#
loop_
_entity_poly.entity_id
_entity_poly.type
_entity_poly.pdbx_seq_one_letter_code
_entity_poly.pdbx_strand_id
1 'polypeptide(L)'
;MGDVAVGIETGISRSEGGLWQEGGFQFGDWLAPTSTPEYLIADAYLVGMVDRLANMSDVLGYDDLRERYRAQHSELRGAFRGRWLDEGRMANTTQTAYALGLYLGLFEDVDPQASINTLKQLVAENDYLIGTGFAGTSLIGHAMHGAGLTDDFCKMLLQTKSPSWLYSVKLNATTTWERWDSLLPDGSVNLDMMTSFNLYSFGSVAD
;
A
#
# COMPACT_ATOMS: atom_id res chain seq x y z
N MET A 1 7.34 -18.00 19.08
CA MET A 1 7.68 -17.53 17.73
C MET A 1 7.31 -18.52 16.61
N GLY A 2 6.79 -19.71 16.94
CA GLY A 2 6.36 -20.69 15.93
C GLY A 2 5.26 -20.16 15.00
N ASP A 3 4.27 -19.42 15.51
CA ASP A 3 3.07 -19.11 14.71
C ASP A 3 3.28 -18.08 13.59
N VAL A 4 4.13 -17.06 13.78
CA VAL A 4 4.37 -16.02 12.75
C VAL A 4 5.24 -16.56 11.62
N ALA A 5 6.27 -17.33 11.93
CA ALA A 5 7.09 -18.01 10.93
C ALA A 5 6.28 -19.04 10.14
N VAL A 6 5.39 -19.79 10.82
CA VAL A 6 4.47 -20.76 10.19
C VAL A 6 3.52 -20.07 9.21
N GLY A 7 3.01 -18.87 9.50
CA GLY A 7 2.11 -18.14 8.60
C GLY A 7 2.72 -17.80 7.24
N ILE A 8 3.97 -17.31 7.19
CA ILE A 8 4.63 -16.94 5.93
C ILE A 8 5.18 -18.16 5.17
N GLU A 9 5.57 -19.20 5.90
CA GLU A 9 6.15 -20.43 5.31
C GLU A 9 5.09 -21.42 4.85
N THR A 10 3.90 -21.43 5.47
CA THR A 10 2.84 -22.43 5.17
C THR A 10 1.47 -21.85 4.89
N GLY A 11 1.21 -20.59 5.25
CA GLY A 11 -0.08 -19.94 5.03
C GLY A 11 -0.22 -19.22 3.69
N ILE A 12 0.89 -19.01 2.96
CA ILE A 12 0.92 -18.33 1.66
C ILE A 12 1.23 -19.36 0.57
N SER A 13 0.30 -19.54 -0.37
CA SER A 13 0.52 -20.32 -1.58
C SER A 13 1.46 -19.57 -2.53
N ARG A 14 2.63 -20.16 -2.82
CA ARG A 14 3.68 -19.53 -3.64
C ARG A 14 3.87 -20.24 -4.97
N SER A 15 4.14 -19.45 -6.00
CA SER A 15 4.59 -19.93 -7.31
C SER A 15 6.07 -20.36 -7.26
N GLU A 16 6.58 -20.93 -8.36
CA GLU A 16 7.98 -21.36 -8.48
C GLU A 16 8.99 -20.22 -8.24
N GLY A 17 8.61 -18.96 -8.52
CA GLY A 17 9.41 -17.76 -8.25
C GLY A 17 9.31 -17.23 -6.81
N GLY A 18 8.63 -17.94 -5.90
CA GLY A 18 8.51 -17.58 -4.48
C GLY A 18 7.48 -16.49 -4.15
N LEU A 19 6.99 -15.78 -5.17
CA LEU A 19 5.87 -14.82 -5.10
C LEU A 19 4.52 -15.55 -4.98
N TRP A 20 3.44 -14.81 -4.71
CA TRP A 20 2.10 -15.37 -4.62
C TRP A 20 1.71 -16.14 -5.88
N GLN A 21 1.11 -17.33 -5.67
CA GLN A 21 0.44 -18.08 -6.70
C GLN A 21 -0.85 -17.35 -7.12
N GLU A 22 -1.00 -17.06 -8.41
CA GLU A 22 -2.25 -16.51 -8.94
C GLU A 22 -3.40 -17.53 -8.93
N GLY A 23 -4.63 -17.02 -8.87
CA GLY A 23 -5.87 -17.80 -8.92
C GLY A 23 -6.57 -17.99 -7.57
N GLY A 24 -5.96 -17.53 -6.47
CA GLY A 24 -6.60 -17.41 -5.16
C GLY A 24 -7.36 -16.09 -4.99
N PHE A 25 -8.15 -15.99 -3.92
CA PHE A 25 -8.82 -14.75 -3.54
C PHE A 25 -7.83 -13.78 -2.87
N GLN A 26 -7.90 -12.50 -3.24
CA GLN A 26 -7.21 -11.40 -2.59
C GLN A 26 -8.21 -10.25 -2.37
N PHE A 27 -8.09 -9.53 -1.26
CA PHE A 27 -8.86 -8.29 -1.06
C PHE A 27 -8.29 -7.12 -1.88
N GLY A 28 -7.00 -7.18 -2.22
CA GLY A 28 -6.29 -6.12 -2.93
C GLY A 28 -6.31 -4.80 -2.17
N ASP A 29 -6.36 -3.69 -2.90
CA ASP A 29 -6.45 -2.36 -2.33
C ASP A 29 -7.92 -2.01 -2.07
N TRP A 30 -8.49 -2.67 -1.07
CA TRP A 30 -9.93 -2.63 -0.80
C TRP A 30 -10.46 -1.19 -0.71
N LEU A 31 -11.58 -0.93 -1.41
CA LEU A 31 -12.23 0.39 -1.51
C LEU A 31 -11.38 1.51 -2.14
N ALA A 32 -10.36 1.15 -2.92
CA ALA A 32 -9.61 2.13 -3.70
C ALA A 32 -10.46 2.77 -4.82
N PRO A 33 -10.40 4.09 -4.97
CA PRO A 33 -10.94 4.77 -6.15
C PRO A 33 -10.21 4.39 -7.45
N THR A 34 -8.92 4.02 -7.37
CA THR A 34 -8.12 3.57 -8.51
C THR A 34 -7.66 2.13 -8.33
N SER A 35 -7.98 1.26 -9.28
CA SER A 35 -7.65 -0.17 -9.21
C SER A 35 -6.16 -0.43 -9.43
N THR A 36 -5.56 -1.20 -8.53
CA THR A 36 -4.19 -1.73 -8.63
C THR A 36 -4.28 -3.26 -8.60
N PRO A 37 -3.53 -4.01 -9.43
CA PRO A 37 -3.61 -5.47 -9.43
C PRO A 37 -3.38 -6.06 -8.05
N GLU A 38 -4.28 -6.95 -7.64
CA GLU A 38 -4.28 -7.54 -6.31
C GLU A 38 -2.99 -8.29 -6.00
N TYR A 39 -2.41 -8.97 -6.98
CA TYR A 39 -1.15 -9.71 -6.83
C TYR A 39 0.08 -8.80 -6.76
N LEU A 40 0.05 -7.61 -7.36
CA LEU A 40 1.11 -6.61 -7.16
C LEU A 40 1.16 -6.21 -5.68
N ILE A 41 0.00 -5.94 -5.10
CA ILE A 41 -0.13 -5.57 -3.69
C ILE A 41 0.29 -6.74 -2.79
N ALA A 42 -0.24 -7.95 -3.05
CA ALA A 42 0.07 -9.13 -2.27
C ALA A 42 1.57 -9.46 -2.29
N ASP A 43 2.22 -9.37 -3.44
CA ASP A 43 3.66 -9.57 -3.58
C ASP A 43 4.47 -8.47 -2.90
N ALA A 44 4.06 -7.20 -2.99
CA ALA A 44 4.71 -6.09 -2.29
C ALA A 44 4.69 -6.32 -0.77
N TYR A 45 3.53 -6.66 -0.19
CA TYR A 45 3.42 -6.97 1.22
C TYR A 45 4.22 -8.22 1.60
N LEU A 46 4.26 -9.25 0.76
CA LEU A 46 5.08 -10.44 1.00
C LEU A 46 6.57 -10.07 1.15
N VAL A 47 7.10 -9.26 0.22
CA VAL A 47 8.49 -8.76 0.30
C VAL A 47 8.70 -8.00 1.61
N GLY A 48 7.82 -7.04 1.92
CA GLY A 48 7.90 -6.22 3.14
C GLY A 48 7.75 -7.01 4.45
N MET A 49 6.98 -8.10 4.44
CA MET A 49 6.80 -8.98 5.59
C MET A 49 8.06 -9.83 5.85
N VAL A 50 8.70 -10.35 4.81
CA VAL A 50 9.96 -11.11 4.95
C VAL A 50 11.09 -10.21 5.44
N ASP A 51 11.17 -8.95 5.00
CA ASP A 51 12.12 -7.99 5.56
C ASP A 51 11.90 -7.74 7.06
N ARG A 52 10.64 -7.56 7.47
CA ARG A 52 10.27 -7.41 8.89
C ARG A 52 10.64 -8.64 9.71
N LEU A 53 10.46 -9.84 9.19
CA LEU A 53 10.92 -11.06 9.86
C LEU A 53 12.44 -11.08 10.03
N ALA A 54 13.20 -10.70 9.00
CA ALA A 54 14.65 -10.58 9.12
C ALA A 54 15.05 -9.59 10.22
N ASN A 55 14.40 -8.42 10.27
CA ASN A 55 14.63 -7.40 11.30
C ASN A 55 14.28 -7.91 12.71
N MET A 56 13.15 -8.61 12.86
CA MET A 56 12.72 -9.20 14.14
C MET A 56 13.69 -10.30 14.60
N SER A 57 14.15 -11.16 13.69
CA SER A 57 15.14 -12.19 13.99
C SER A 57 16.47 -11.59 14.46
N ASP A 58 16.90 -10.49 13.86
CA ASP A 58 18.11 -9.76 14.29
C ASP A 58 17.97 -9.21 15.71
N VAL A 59 16.88 -8.49 16.00
CA VAL A 59 16.61 -7.92 17.33
C VAL A 59 16.53 -8.99 18.43
N LEU A 60 16.08 -10.20 18.09
CA LEU A 60 15.95 -11.31 19.04
C LEU A 60 17.19 -12.22 19.12
N GLY A 61 18.23 -11.96 18.32
CA GLY A 61 19.47 -12.75 18.31
C GLY A 61 19.34 -14.13 17.64
N TYR A 62 18.41 -14.29 16.69
CA TYR A 62 18.25 -15.51 15.91
C TYR A 62 19.00 -15.41 14.58
N ASP A 63 20.33 -15.55 14.64
CA ASP A 63 21.23 -15.34 13.50
C ASP A 63 20.89 -16.20 12.27
N ASP A 64 20.62 -17.49 12.46
CA ASP A 64 20.26 -18.41 11.35
C ASP A 64 18.98 -17.96 10.62
N LEU A 65 17.97 -17.50 11.38
CA LEU A 65 16.71 -17.01 10.81
C LEU A 65 16.89 -15.66 10.12
N ARG A 66 17.69 -14.76 10.72
CA ARG A 66 18.04 -13.49 10.10
C ARG A 66 18.66 -13.72 8.72
N GLU A 67 19.69 -14.57 8.65
CA GLU A 67 20.37 -14.87 7.38
C GLU A 67 19.43 -15.47 6.35
N ARG A 68 18.62 -16.45 6.74
CA ARG A 68 17.59 -17.06 5.88
C ARG A 68 16.62 -16.02 5.33
N TYR A 69 16.03 -15.18 6.17
CA TYR A 69 15.05 -14.19 5.74
C TYR A 69 15.66 -13.03 4.95
N ARG A 70 16.93 -12.67 5.20
CA ARG A 70 17.66 -11.70 4.35
C ARG A 70 17.88 -12.24 2.94
N ALA A 71 18.29 -13.50 2.81
CA ALA A 71 18.45 -14.15 1.51
C ALA A 71 17.10 -14.21 0.77
N GLN A 72 16.05 -14.67 1.45
CA GLN A 72 14.70 -14.74 0.88
C GLN A 72 14.17 -13.36 0.47
N HIS A 73 14.38 -12.32 1.29
CA HIS A 73 13.99 -10.95 0.94
C HIS A 73 14.66 -10.49 -0.36
N SER A 74 15.96 -10.75 -0.52
CA SER A 74 16.70 -10.41 -1.74
C SER A 74 16.15 -11.12 -2.98
N GLU A 75 15.87 -12.42 -2.87
CA GLU A 75 15.27 -13.21 -3.96
C GLU A 75 13.88 -12.70 -4.34
N LEU A 76 13.01 -12.46 -3.35
CA LEU A 76 11.65 -11.97 -3.58
C LEU A 76 11.64 -10.57 -4.16
N ARG A 77 12.57 -9.69 -3.74
CA ARG A 77 12.71 -8.35 -4.33
C ARG A 77 13.11 -8.45 -5.80
N GLY A 78 14.02 -9.36 -6.16
CA GLY A 78 14.37 -9.65 -7.55
C GLY A 78 13.19 -10.17 -8.36
N ALA A 79 12.45 -11.14 -7.81
CA ALA A 79 11.26 -11.71 -8.45
C ALA A 79 10.15 -10.66 -8.63
N PHE A 80 9.91 -9.81 -7.62
CA PHE A 80 8.95 -8.71 -7.67
C PHE A 80 9.30 -7.76 -8.82
N ARG A 81 10.57 -7.33 -8.90
CA ARG A 81 11.05 -6.43 -9.94
C ARG A 81 10.85 -7.03 -11.33
N GLY A 82 11.24 -8.29 -11.53
CA GLY A 82 11.07 -8.97 -12.81
C GLY A 82 9.61 -9.18 -13.25
N ARG A 83 8.66 -9.16 -12.31
CA ARG A 83 7.23 -9.34 -12.61
C ARG A 83 6.48 -8.02 -12.77
N TRP A 84 6.79 -7.03 -11.93
CA TRP A 84 5.97 -5.83 -11.77
C TRP A 84 6.65 -4.55 -12.25
N LEU A 85 7.95 -4.58 -12.56
CA LEU A 85 8.64 -3.48 -13.19
C LEU A 85 8.87 -3.72 -14.68
N ASP A 86 8.70 -2.67 -15.46
CA ASP A 86 9.10 -2.57 -16.86
C ASP A 86 9.98 -1.33 -17.01
N GLU A 87 11.21 -1.51 -17.51
CA GLU A 87 12.23 -0.45 -17.58
C GLU A 87 12.39 0.37 -16.28
N GLY A 88 12.36 -0.31 -15.13
CA GLY A 88 12.52 0.29 -13.80
C GLY A 88 11.27 1.01 -13.25
N ARG A 89 10.15 0.99 -13.98
CA ARG A 89 8.87 1.61 -13.58
C ARG A 89 7.84 0.55 -13.24
N MET A 90 6.93 0.84 -12.29
CA MET A 90 5.80 -0.07 -12.04
C MET A 90 4.92 -0.16 -13.30
N ALA A 91 4.63 -1.38 -13.74
CA ALA A 91 3.75 -1.64 -14.87
C ALA A 91 2.35 -1.03 -14.65
N ASN A 92 1.88 -0.99 -13.40
CA ASN A 92 0.65 -0.32 -13.00
C ASN A 92 0.94 1.03 -12.36
N THR A 93 0.50 2.09 -13.03
CA THR A 93 0.77 3.47 -12.61
C THR A 93 -0.38 4.03 -11.77
N THR A 94 -0.38 3.68 -10.47
CA THR A 94 -1.39 4.11 -9.49
C THR A 94 -0.73 4.65 -8.22
N GLN A 95 -1.48 5.44 -7.42
CA GLN A 95 -0.97 5.93 -6.14
C GLN A 95 -0.54 4.79 -5.21
N THR A 96 -1.31 3.70 -5.14
CA THR A 96 -1.01 2.54 -4.29
C THR A 96 0.25 1.79 -4.73
N ALA A 97 0.41 1.52 -6.03
CA ALA A 97 1.60 0.82 -6.53
C ALA A 97 2.88 1.61 -6.22
N TYR A 98 2.85 2.93 -6.45
CA TYR A 98 4.02 3.78 -6.20
C TYR A 98 4.26 4.05 -4.71
N ALA A 99 3.21 4.20 -3.89
CA ALA A 99 3.35 4.32 -2.44
C ALA A 99 3.99 3.05 -1.84
N LEU A 100 3.48 1.86 -2.20
CA LEU A 100 4.05 0.58 -1.77
C LEU A 100 5.51 0.44 -2.25
N GLY A 101 5.76 0.72 -3.53
CA GLY A 101 7.09 0.58 -4.12
C GLY A 101 8.14 1.48 -3.47
N LEU A 102 7.79 2.74 -3.17
CA LEU A 102 8.69 3.68 -2.50
C LEU A 102 8.88 3.31 -1.03
N TYR A 103 7.79 3.03 -0.32
CA TYR A 103 7.84 2.73 1.11
C TYR A 103 8.59 1.42 1.44
N LEU A 104 8.43 0.40 0.59
CA LEU A 104 9.04 -0.91 0.77
C LEU A 104 10.36 -1.08 0.00
N GLY A 105 10.86 -0.04 -0.67
CA GLY A 105 12.14 -0.08 -1.39
C GLY A 105 12.18 -1.08 -2.56
N LEU A 106 11.08 -1.19 -3.32
CA LEU A 106 10.91 -2.19 -4.39
C LEU A 106 11.44 -1.73 -5.74
N PHE A 107 11.58 -0.41 -5.96
CA PHE A 107 12.21 0.15 -7.16
C PHE A 107 13.69 -0.20 -7.24
N GLU A 108 14.27 -0.17 -8.45
CA GLU A 108 15.69 -0.50 -8.68
C GLU A 108 16.65 0.43 -7.93
N ASP A 109 17.83 -0.10 -7.59
CA ASP A 109 18.80 0.54 -6.68
C ASP A 109 19.65 1.66 -7.34
N VAL A 110 19.16 2.31 -8.40
CA VAL A 110 19.97 3.26 -9.19
C VAL A 110 19.60 4.72 -8.96
N ASP A 111 18.30 5.04 -8.84
CA ASP A 111 17.81 6.36 -8.43
C ASP A 111 16.27 6.31 -8.26
N PRO A 112 15.69 6.50 -7.06
CA PRO A 112 14.24 6.51 -6.89
C PRO A 112 13.57 7.76 -7.49
N GLN A 113 14.32 8.76 -7.96
CA GLN A 113 13.78 10.05 -8.38
C GLN A 113 12.71 9.94 -9.48
N ALA A 114 12.85 9.01 -10.42
CA ALA A 114 11.86 8.78 -11.47
C ALA A 114 10.51 8.31 -10.87
N SER A 115 10.57 7.42 -9.87
CA SER A 115 9.39 6.92 -9.18
C SER A 115 8.76 7.97 -8.26
N ILE A 116 9.59 8.77 -7.58
CA ILE A 116 9.14 9.93 -6.79
C ILE A 116 8.40 10.92 -7.67
N ASN A 117 8.96 11.28 -8.83
CA ASN A 117 8.34 12.19 -9.78
C ASN A 117 7.01 11.64 -10.31
N THR A 118 6.94 10.33 -10.54
CA THR A 118 5.70 9.69 -10.99
C THR A 118 4.63 9.74 -9.90
N LEU A 119 4.95 9.45 -8.64
CA LEU A 119 3.97 9.59 -7.54
C LEU A 119 3.49 11.04 -7.40
N LYS A 120 4.41 12.01 -7.48
CA LYS A 120 4.07 13.44 -7.47
C LYS A 120 3.11 13.81 -8.60
N GLN A 121 3.36 13.32 -9.81
CA GLN A 121 2.50 13.54 -10.97
C GLN A 121 1.12 12.91 -10.75
N LEU A 122 1.07 11.67 -10.27
CA LEU A 122 -0.19 10.97 -10.00
C LEU A 122 -1.10 11.70 -9.00
N VAL A 123 -0.53 12.26 -7.93
CA VAL A 123 -1.34 13.03 -6.96
C VAL A 123 -1.77 14.38 -7.54
N ALA A 124 -0.90 15.05 -8.29
CA ALA A 124 -1.19 16.36 -8.86
C ALA A 124 -2.24 16.30 -9.97
N GLU A 125 -2.16 15.32 -10.87
CA GLU A 125 -3.13 15.10 -11.95
C GLU A 125 -4.50 14.65 -11.44
N ASN A 126 -4.54 14.04 -10.24
CA ASN A 126 -5.78 13.67 -9.57
C ASN A 126 -6.36 14.78 -8.68
N ASP A 127 -5.99 16.06 -8.90
CA ASP A 127 -6.41 17.20 -8.07
C ASP A 127 -6.13 17.02 -6.56
N TYR A 128 -5.09 16.25 -6.23
CA TYR A 128 -4.72 15.84 -4.87
C TYR A 128 -5.82 15.04 -4.15
N LEU A 129 -6.74 14.40 -4.88
CA LEU A 129 -7.70 13.44 -4.33
C LEU A 129 -7.04 12.10 -4.03
N ILE A 130 -7.68 11.34 -3.14
CA ILE A 130 -7.22 10.00 -2.78
C ILE A 130 -7.45 9.03 -3.95
N GLY A 131 -6.38 8.35 -4.36
CA GLY A 131 -6.44 7.24 -5.32
C GLY A 131 -6.27 5.87 -4.68
N THR A 132 -6.10 5.80 -3.35
CA THR A 132 -5.75 4.60 -2.60
C THR A 132 -6.93 4.01 -1.83
N GLY A 133 -6.90 2.70 -1.63
CA GLY A 133 -7.77 1.93 -0.73
C GLY A 133 -7.04 1.61 0.58
N PHE A 134 -7.43 0.52 1.26
CA PHE A 134 -6.89 0.17 2.58
C PHE A 134 -5.37 -0.09 2.55
N ALA A 135 -4.88 -0.76 1.51
CA ALA A 135 -3.47 -1.11 1.37
C ALA A 135 -2.61 0.13 1.10
N GLY A 136 -3.07 1.02 0.22
CA GLY A 136 -2.31 2.23 -0.13
C GLY A 136 -2.39 3.34 0.91
N THR A 137 -3.57 3.56 1.52
CA THR A 137 -3.82 4.74 2.37
C THR A 137 -2.98 4.76 3.64
N SER A 138 -2.74 3.59 4.24
CA SER A 138 -1.90 3.49 5.43
C SER A 138 -0.42 3.83 5.18
N LEU A 139 0.01 3.88 3.92
CA LEU A 139 1.43 4.04 3.55
C LEU A 139 1.72 5.29 2.74
N ILE A 140 0.72 5.88 2.05
CA ILE A 140 0.95 7.00 1.12
C ILE A 140 1.59 8.22 1.79
N GLY A 141 1.17 8.56 3.02
CA GLY A 141 1.78 9.66 3.78
C GLY A 141 3.25 9.41 4.09
N HIS A 142 3.58 8.22 4.59
CA HIS A 142 4.97 7.84 4.86
C HIS A 142 5.83 7.78 3.59
N ALA A 143 5.28 7.22 2.49
CA ALA A 143 5.95 7.16 1.20
C ALA A 143 6.27 8.56 0.65
N MET A 144 5.29 9.46 0.68
CA MET A 144 5.46 10.84 0.23
C MET A 144 6.42 11.61 1.13
N HIS A 145 6.35 11.45 2.44
CA HIS A 145 7.28 12.10 3.37
C HIS A 145 8.73 11.63 3.14
N GLY A 146 8.96 10.31 3.09
CA GLY A 146 10.27 9.73 2.81
C GLY A 146 10.83 10.11 1.44
N ALA A 147 9.95 10.41 0.47
CA ALA A 147 10.29 10.92 -0.85
C ALA A 147 10.47 12.45 -0.94
N GLY A 148 10.35 13.19 0.17
CA GLY A 148 10.45 14.65 0.18
C GLY A 148 9.23 15.38 -0.40
N LEU A 149 8.09 14.70 -0.54
CA LEU A 149 6.83 15.22 -1.09
C LEU A 149 5.83 15.65 -0.01
N THR A 150 6.32 16.12 1.15
CA THR A 150 5.47 16.48 2.29
C THR A 150 4.45 17.58 1.92
N ASP A 151 4.87 18.60 1.15
CA ASP A 151 3.96 19.67 0.71
C ASP A 151 2.83 19.16 -0.19
N ASP A 152 3.12 18.19 -1.07
CA ASP A 152 2.12 17.58 -1.93
C ASP A 152 1.16 16.70 -1.11
N PHE A 153 1.65 16.00 -0.08
CA PHE A 153 0.78 15.27 0.85
C PHE A 153 -0.11 16.20 1.68
N CYS A 154 0.39 17.35 2.12
CA CYS A 154 -0.42 18.36 2.81
C CYS A 154 -1.57 18.87 1.92
N LYS A 155 -1.36 19.02 0.60
CA LYS A 155 -2.45 19.37 -0.33
C LYS A 155 -3.51 18.29 -0.39
N MET A 156 -3.12 17.01 -0.35
CA MET A 156 -4.07 15.89 -0.28
C MET A 156 -4.88 15.92 1.02
N LEU A 157 -4.19 16.13 2.15
CA LEU A 157 -4.83 16.21 3.47
C LEU A 157 -5.86 17.35 3.55
N LEU A 158 -5.60 18.47 2.87
CA LEU A 158 -6.47 19.65 2.87
C LEU A 158 -7.59 19.60 1.81
N GLN A 159 -7.68 18.56 1.00
CA GLN A 159 -8.76 18.38 0.03
C GLN A 159 -10.10 18.14 0.75
N THR A 160 -11.18 18.73 0.21
CA THR A 160 -12.54 18.65 0.78
C THR A 160 -13.58 18.06 -0.18
N LYS A 161 -13.20 17.77 -1.42
CA LYS A 161 -14.01 17.00 -2.38
C LYS A 161 -13.82 15.50 -2.14
N SER A 162 -14.84 14.68 -2.43
CA SER A 162 -14.68 13.22 -2.40
C SER A 162 -13.85 12.76 -3.61
N PRO A 163 -12.92 11.79 -3.46
CA PRO A 163 -12.50 11.14 -2.21
C PRO A 163 -11.40 11.92 -1.44
N SER A 164 -11.64 12.25 -0.18
CA SER A 164 -10.66 12.84 0.75
C SER A 164 -11.08 12.68 2.22
N TRP A 165 -10.14 12.87 3.15
CA TRP A 165 -10.44 12.84 4.58
C TRP A 165 -11.39 13.97 5.01
N LEU A 166 -11.17 15.21 4.56
CA LEU A 166 -12.00 16.33 5.00
C LEU A 166 -13.36 16.40 4.29
N TYR A 167 -13.60 15.58 3.26
CA TYR A 167 -14.94 15.41 2.69
C TYR A 167 -15.94 14.91 3.74
N SER A 168 -15.60 13.86 4.49
CA SER A 168 -16.47 13.33 5.54
C SER A 168 -16.65 14.33 6.70
N VAL A 169 -15.57 15.03 7.08
CA VAL A 169 -15.60 16.09 8.10
C VAL A 169 -16.56 17.21 7.69
N LYS A 170 -16.53 17.64 6.42
CA LYS A 170 -17.46 18.65 5.87
C LYS A 170 -18.92 18.20 5.94
N LEU A 171 -19.16 16.89 5.96
CA LEU A 171 -20.47 16.26 6.13
C LEU A 171 -20.79 15.91 7.59
N ASN A 172 -20.09 16.55 8.55
CA ASN A 172 -20.28 16.39 10.00
C ASN A 172 -19.92 14.99 10.54
N ALA A 173 -19.03 14.27 9.87
CA ALA A 173 -18.46 13.04 10.42
C ALA A 173 -17.76 13.30 11.76
N THR A 174 -17.99 12.43 12.73
CA THR A 174 -17.28 12.41 14.03
C THR A 174 -16.39 11.17 14.19
N THR A 175 -16.38 10.30 13.18
CA THR A 175 -15.60 9.07 13.04
C THR A 175 -15.18 8.92 11.58
N THR A 176 -14.12 8.16 11.30
CA THR A 176 -13.76 7.80 9.92
C THR A 176 -14.72 6.77 9.36
N TRP A 177 -14.99 6.85 8.06
CA TRP A 177 -15.96 6.00 7.37
C TRP A 177 -15.25 4.84 6.65
N GLU A 178 -16.01 3.80 6.38
CA GLU A 178 -15.53 2.64 5.63
C GLU A 178 -15.20 2.97 4.17
N ARG A 179 -16.05 3.76 3.53
CA ARG A 179 -15.86 4.22 2.15
C ARG A 179 -15.55 5.70 2.13
N TRP A 180 -14.77 6.13 1.15
CA TRP A 180 -14.53 7.56 0.89
C TRP A 180 -15.83 8.33 0.64
N ASP A 181 -16.85 7.63 0.12
CA ASP A 181 -18.16 8.14 -0.26
C ASP A 181 -19.31 7.44 0.48
N SER A 182 -19.11 6.98 1.73
CA SER A 182 -20.19 6.37 2.54
C SER A 182 -21.48 7.22 2.58
N LEU A 183 -21.32 8.55 2.55
CA LEU A 183 -22.39 9.50 2.23
C LEU A 183 -22.10 10.19 0.89
N LEU A 184 -23.06 10.14 -0.03
CA LEU A 184 -22.99 10.79 -1.33
C LEU A 184 -23.27 12.31 -1.22
N PRO A 185 -22.90 13.12 -2.23
CA PRO A 185 -23.12 14.57 -2.20
C PRO A 185 -24.59 15.01 -2.06
N ASP A 186 -25.54 14.16 -2.43
CA ASP A 186 -26.98 14.39 -2.29
C ASP A 186 -27.53 14.02 -0.90
N GLY A 187 -26.66 13.54 0.00
CA GLY A 187 -27.02 13.12 1.36
C GLY A 187 -27.56 11.68 1.45
N SER A 188 -27.60 10.94 0.34
CA SER A 188 -27.96 9.52 0.37
C SER A 188 -26.77 8.66 0.81
N VAL A 189 -27.06 7.53 1.44
CA VAL A 189 -26.04 6.54 1.85
C VAL A 189 -25.62 5.75 0.63
N ASN A 190 -24.32 5.53 0.44
CA ASN A 190 -23.85 4.57 -0.55
C ASN A 190 -24.23 3.15 -0.06
N LEU A 191 -25.07 2.44 -0.80
CA LEU A 191 -25.56 1.10 -0.43
C LEU A 191 -24.82 -0.03 -1.16
N ASP A 192 -23.76 0.27 -1.91
CA ASP A 192 -23.01 -0.74 -2.63
C ASP A 192 -22.33 -1.71 -1.65
N MET A 193 -22.80 -2.97 -1.63
CA MET A 193 -22.39 -4.08 -0.78
C MET A 193 -22.45 -3.86 0.75
N MET A 194 -21.63 -2.95 1.28
CA MET A 194 -21.38 -2.72 2.71
C MET A 194 -20.98 -1.27 2.94
N THR A 195 -21.59 -0.65 3.95
CA THR A 195 -21.30 0.73 4.38
C THR A 195 -21.39 0.87 5.90
N SER A 196 -20.27 1.23 6.51
CA SER A 196 -20.13 1.65 7.90
C SER A 196 -19.64 3.10 8.00
N PHE A 197 -20.21 3.86 8.93
CA PHE A 197 -19.76 5.23 9.26
C PHE A 197 -18.73 5.27 10.40
N ASN A 198 -18.21 4.12 10.85
CA ASN A 198 -17.26 4.05 11.95
C ASN A 198 -16.26 2.91 11.72
N LEU A 199 -15.29 3.13 10.83
CA LEU A 199 -14.22 2.19 10.50
C LEU A 199 -12.88 2.92 10.47
N TYR A 200 -11.89 2.43 11.21
CA TYR A 200 -10.64 3.14 11.46
C TYR A 200 -9.62 3.05 10.31
N SER A 201 -9.85 2.24 9.28
CA SER A 201 -8.85 1.95 8.23
C SER A 201 -8.26 3.22 7.61
N PHE A 202 -9.10 4.20 7.26
CA PHE A 202 -8.65 5.49 6.72
C PHE A 202 -8.21 6.50 7.78
N GLY A 203 -8.39 6.19 9.07
CA GLY A 203 -7.81 6.91 10.20
C GLY A 203 -6.30 6.70 10.36
N SER A 204 -5.72 5.73 9.64
CA SER A 204 -4.27 5.49 9.56
C SER A 204 -3.45 6.70 9.08
N VAL A 205 -4.09 7.73 8.53
CA VAL A 205 -3.46 9.02 8.19
C VAL A 205 -2.82 9.73 9.39
N ALA A 206 -3.19 9.35 10.63
CA ALA A 206 -2.68 9.94 11.86
C ALA A 206 -1.46 9.23 12.47
N ASP A 207 -1.04 8.09 11.92
CA ASP A 207 0.13 7.32 12.38
C ASP A 207 1.46 7.96 11.92
#